data_AF-A0A821SF07-F1
#
_entry.id   AF-A0A821SF07-F1
#
_cell.length_a   1.000
_cell.length_b   1.000
_cell.length_c   1.000
_cell.angle_alpha   90.00
_cell.angle_beta   90.00
_cell.angle_gamma   90.00
#
_symmetry.space_group_name_H-M   'P 1'
#
loop_
_entity.id
_entity.type
_entity.pdbx_description
1 polymer ?
#
loop_
_entity_poly.entity_id
_entity_poly.type
_entity_poly.pdbx_seq_one_letter_code
_entity_poly.pdbx_strand_id
1 'polypeptide(L)'
;MTEFSGIFANAHLPYEFQRTPESPSIVDMTEAAIKVLQRNENGFFLMVEGGNIDMGHHRGRARTAIDEALAMEEAVKLAYNMTDPSDTLIVVTSDHAHSMTINGHPNRGDDIFGTVGPSRADGLNYTTIAYGTGGPGSRQYEIQVVNGTNQIVRRDPIQDDTTDFMYEQISAITLDENKHGGGDVGVYASGPYSHLFHNVHEQHYVYYAISYAARMGKYAERPTVSGAFSMQGHLLLYFMSLLLVLIAVI
;
A
#
# COMPACT_ATOMS: atom_id res chain seq x y z
N MET A 1 -2.03 16.29 -28.60
CA MET A 1 -1.73 16.87 -27.27
C MET A 1 -0.72 15.93 -26.60
N THR A 2 0.51 16.38 -26.39
CA THR A 2 1.64 15.59 -25.83
C THR A 2 1.92 15.91 -24.37
N GLU A 3 1.27 16.94 -23.84
CA GLU A 3 1.39 17.42 -22.45
C GLU A 3 -0.01 17.73 -21.94
N PHE A 4 -0.28 17.44 -20.66
CA PHE A 4 -1.55 17.71 -20.00
C PHE A 4 -1.30 18.09 -18.54
N SER A 5 -2.10 19.02 -18.01
CA SER A 5 -2.10 19.40 -16.60
C SER A 5 -3.55 19.46 -16.11
N GLY A 6 -3.83 18.76 -15.01
CA GLY A 6 -5.13 18.73 -14.36
C GLY A 6 -4.99 19.11 -12.89
N ILE A 7 -5.59 20.24 -12.50
CA ILE A 7 -5.69 20.67 -11.10
C ILE A 7 -7.19 20.73 -10.79
N PHE A 8 -7.66 19.80 -9.96
CA PHE A 8 -9.09 19.53 -9.78
C PHE A 8 -9.66 20.04 -8.44
N ALA A 9 -8.80 20.52 -7.54
CA ALA A 9 -9.20 21.10 -6.26
C ALA A 9 -8.24 22.23 -5.85
N ASN A 10 -8.70 23.11 -4.95
CA ASN A 10 -7.87 24.17 -4.37
C ASN A 10 -6.84 23.65 -3.36
N ALA A 11 -7.02 22.42 -2.89
CA ALA A 11 -6.13 21.72 -1.95
C ALA A 11 -6.17 20.21 -2.30
N HIS A 12 -6.44 19.34 -1.32
CA HIS A 12 -6.65 17.91 -1.57
C HIS A 12 -7.96 17.67 -2.34
N LEU A 13 -7.97 16.61 -3.16
CA LEU A 13 -9.21 16.04 -3.69
C LEU A 13 -10.09 15.53 -2.52
N PRO A 14 -11.43 15.51 -2.68
CA PRO A 14 -12.30 14.88 -1.69
C PRO A 14 -11.93 13.40 -1.53
N TYR A 15 -12.29 12.81 -0.38
CA TYR A 15 -12.26 11.35 -0.23
C TYR A 15 -13.18 10.70 -1.26
N GLU A 16 -12.89 9.46 -1.64
CA GLU A 16 -13.60 8.68 -2.64
C GLU A 16 -15.09 8.57 -2.29
N PHE A 17 -15.43 8.27 -1.03
CA PHE A 17 -16.83 8.24 -0.56
C PHE A 17 -17.55 9.61 -0.65
N GLN A 18 -16.82 10.71 -0.80
CA GLN A 18 -17.33 12.09 -0.95
C GLN A 18 -17.20 12.63 -2.37
N ARG A 19 -16.67 11.83 -3.31
CA ARG A 19 -16.36 12.26 -4.67
C ARG A 19 -17.64 12.62 -5.41
N THR A 20 -17.61 13.76 -6.10
CA THR A 20 -18.68 14.21 -7.00
C THR A 20 -18.30 13.91 -8.45
N PRO A 21 -19.27 13.93 -9.40
CA PRO A 21 -18.97 13.71 -10.82
C PRO A 21 -17.97 14.69 -11.44
N GLU A 22 -17.76 15.86 -10.81
CA GLU A 22 -16.82 16.87 -11.26
C GLU A 22 -15.36 16.58 -10.86
N SER A 23 -15.14 15.66 -9.90
CA SER A 23 -13.81 15.25 -9.44
C SER A 23 -13.43 13.90 -10.03
N PRO A 24 -12.32 13.78 -10.78
CA PRO A 24 -11.87 12.50 -11.30
C PRO A 24 -11.42 11.58 -10.17
N SER A 25 -11.68 10.29 -10.30
CA SER A 25 -11.09 9.28 -9.41
C SER A 25 -9.60 9.10 -9.70
N ILE A 26 -8.86 8.49 -8.78
CA ILE A 26 -7.47 8.10 -9.03
C ILE A 26 -7.34 7.12 -10.21
N VAL A 27 -8.39 6.32 -10.46
CA VAL A 27 -8.49 5.44 -11.62
C VAL A 27 -8.57 6.27 -12.92
N ASP A 28 -9.46 7.26 -12.97
CA ASP A 28 -9.62 8.15 -14.13
C ASP A 28 -8.32 8.92 -14.45
N MET A 29 -7.67 9.44 -13.40
CA MET A 29 -6.40 10.17 -13.54
C MET A 29 -5.28 9.25 -14.04
N THR A 30 -5.20 8.03 -13.52
CA THR A 30 -4.23 7.02 -13.96
C THR A 30 -4.47 6.64 -15.43
N GLU A 31 -5.72 6.40 -15.82
CA GLU A 31 -6.10 6.08 -17.19
C GLU A 31 -5.68 7.18 -18.16
N ALA A 32 -6.02 8.43 -17.82
CA ALA A 32 -5.69 9.60 -18.63
C ALA A 32 -4.18 9.79 -18.76
N ALA A 33 -3.42 9.63 -17.67
CA ALA A 33 -1.98 9.73 -17.67
C ALA A 33 -1.34 8.68 -18.59
N ILE A 34 -1.71 7.41 -18.45
CA ILE A 34 -1.20 6.32 -19.29
C ILE A 34 -1.54 6.58 -20.77
N LYS A 35 -2.78 7.00 -21.08
CA LYS A 35 -3.21 7.32 -22.46
C LYS A 35 -2.37 8.39 -23.14
N VAL A 36 -1.85 9.35 -22.38
CA VAL A 36 -0.97 10.42 -22.89
C VAL A 36 0.47 9.93 -22.98
N LEU A 37 0.99 9.33 -21.90
CA LEU A 37 2.38 8.95 -21.74
C LEU A 37 2.80 7.80 -22.67
N GLN A 38 1.92 6.82 -22.92
CA GLN A 38 2.20 5.67 -23.79
C GLN A 38 2.45 6.04 -25.27
N ARG A 39 2.22 7.31 -25.65
CA ARG A 39 2.50 7.79 -27.01
C ARG A 39 3.99 8.01 -27.27
N ASN A 40 4.82 8.02 -26.22
CA ASN A 40 6.26 8.11 -26.35
C ASN A 40 6.86 6.71 -26.58
N GLU A 41 7.43 6.49 -27.77
CA GLU A 41 8.06 5.21 -28.14
C GLU A 41 9.30 4.88 -27.29
N ASN A 42 9.88 5.86 -26.60
CA ASN A 42 10.99 5.62 -25.67
C ASN A 42 10.53 5.19 -24.26
N GLY A 43 9.23 5.00 -24.05
CA GLY A 43 8.63 4.67 -22.76
C GLY A 43 8.32 5.90 -21.89
N PHE A 44 7.89 5.64 -20.66
CA PHE A 44 7.53 6.67 -19.69
C PHE A 44 7.81 6.25 -18.25
N PHE A 45 7.84 7.24 -17.37
CA PHE A 45 7.77 7.06 -15.92
C PHE A 45 6.46 7.68 -15.44
N LEU A 46 5.72 6.97 -14.59
CA LEU A 46 4.48 7.44 -13.99
C LEU A 46 4.52 7.17 -12.48
N MET A 47 4.22 8.19 -11.69
CA MET A 47 3.97 8.08 -10.26
C MET A 47 2.49 8.35 -10.01
N VAL A 48 1.85 7.44 -9.28
CA VAL A 48 0.44 7.53 -8.84
C VAL A 48 0.43 7.41 -7.33
N GLU A 49 -0.24 8.32 -6.65
CA GLU A 49 -0.23 8.41 -5.19
C GLU A 49 -1.66 8.43 -4.64
N GLY A 50 -1.98 7.47 -3.77
CA GLY A 50 -3.20 7.45 -2.97
C GLY A 50 -3.06 8.29 -1.68
N GLY A 51 -2.78 9.59 -1.81
CA GLY A 51 -2.39 10.43 -0.66
C GLY A 51 -3.46 10.60 0.43
N ASN A 52 -4.74 10.41 0.09
CA ASN A 52 -5.83 10.50 1.07
C ASN A 52 -5.90 9.28 2.01
N ILE A 53 -5.19 8.18 1.73
CA ILE A 53 -5.03 7.05 2.67
C ILE A 53 -4.42 7.56 3.98
N ASP A 54 -3.35 8.35 3.85
CA ASP A 54 -2.64 8.99 4.96
C ASP A 54 -3.56 9.96 5.74
N MET A 55 -4.30 10.80 5.00
CA MET A 55 -5.26 11.74 5.61
C MET A 55 -6.36 11.02 6.41
N GLY A 56 -6.88 9.91 5.89
CA GLY A 56 -7.85 9.06 6.60
C GLY A 56 -7.28 8.53 7.91
N HIS A 57 -6.04 8.05 7.90
CA HIS A 57 -5.37 7.57 9.10
C HIS A 57 -5.09 8.69 10.12
N HIS A 58 -4.64 9.87 9.68
CA HIS A 58 -4.46 11.03 10.55
C HIS A 58 -5.75 11.42 11.30
N ARG A 59 -6.90 11.32 10.65
CA ARG A 59 -8.21 11.55 11.30
C ARG A 59 -8.67 10.39 12.18
N GLY A 60 -7.90 9.30 12.25
CA GLY A 60 -8.29 8.10 12.98
C GLY A 60 -9.50 7.40 12.36
N ARG A 61 -9.72 7.56 11.04
CA ARG A 61 -10.88 7.05 10.30
C ARG A 61 -10.49 5.90 9.39
N ALA A 62 -10.37 4.71 9.97
CA ALA A 62 -9.93 3.52 9.27
C ALA A 62 -10.81 3.16 8.06
N ARG A 63 -12.13 3.37 8.15
CA ARG A 63 -13.02 3.12 6.99
C ARG A 63 -12.70 4.05 5.83
N THR A 64 -12.49 5.33 6.10
CA THR A 64 -12.03 6.28 5.07
C THR A 64 -10.68 5.85 4.49
N ALA A 65 -9.68 5.57 5.33
CA ALA A 65 -8.35 5.18 4.86
C ALA A 65 -8.36 3.89 4.01
N ILE A 66 -9.15 2.89 4.40
CA ILE A 66 -9.29 1.63 3.67
C ILE A 66 -10.04 1.84 2.34
N ASP A 67 -11.05 2.70 2.29
CA ASP A 67 -11.76 3.04 1.05
C ASP A 67 -10.83 3.72 0.02
N GLU A 68 -9.98 4.65 0.49
CA GLU A 68 -8.92 5.24 -0.35
C GLU A 68 -7.91 4.19 -0.84
N ALA A 69 -7.56 3.21 0.01
CA ALA A 69 -6.66 2.13 -0.37
C ALA A 69 -7.29 1.20 -1.43
N LEU A 70 -8.61 0.97 -1.36
CA LEU A 70 -9.35 0.24 -2.39
C LEU A 70 -9.37 1.02 -3.72
N ALA A 71 -9.55 2.35 -3.68
CA ALA A 71 -9.45 3.18 -4.88
C ALA A 71 -8.05 3.11 -5.52
N MET A 72 -6.99 3.12 -4.70
CA MET A 72 -5.62 2.92 -5.16
C MET A 72 -5.39 1.50 -5.73
N GLU A 73 -5.97 0.47 -5.13
CA GLU A 73 -5.94 -0.90 -5.65
C GLU A 73 -6.53 -0.98 -7.07
N GLU A 74 -7.67 -0.33 -7.31
CA GLU A 74 -8.30 -0.27 -8.63
C GLU A 74 -7.44 0.49 -9.64
N ALA A 75 -6.74 1.56 -9.24
CA ALA A 75 -5.79 2.24 -10.12
C ALA A 75 -4.59 1.36 -10.50
N VAL A 76 -4.08 0.56 -9.55
CA VAL A 76 -3.02 -0.42 -9.82
C VAL A 76 -3.51 -1.51 -10.79
N LYS A 77 -4.72 -2.06 -10.57
CA LYS A 77 -5.33 -3.04 -11.48
C LYS A 77 -5.50 -2.46 -12.89
N LEU A 78 -5.99 -1.23 -12.99
CA LEU A 78 -6.13 -0.54 -14.26
C LEU A 78 -4.77 -0.41 -14.95
N ALA A 79 -3.75 0.11 -14.27
CA ALA A 79 -2.42 0.29 -14.83
C ALA A 79 -1.83 -1.05 -15.33
N TYR A 80 -1.99 -2.12 -14.54
CA TYR A 80 -1.55 -3.46 -14.92
C TYR A 80 -2.25 -3.96 -16.20
N ASN A 81 -3.55 -3.68 -16.35
CA ASN A 81 -4.32 -4.08 -17.54
C ASN A 81 -4.05 -3.21 -18.77
N MET A 82 -3.57 -1.97 -18.57
CA MET A 82 -3.28 -1.02 -19.65
C MET A 82 -1.83 -1.08 -20.16
N THR A 83 -0.97 -1.88 -19.53
CA THR A 83 0.46 -1.96 -19.84
C THR A 83 0.88 -3.40 -20.11
N ASP A 84 1.99 -3.61 -20.83
CA ASP A 84 2.50 -4.94 -21.12
C ASP A 84 3.48 -5.37 -19.99
N PRO A 85 3.20 -6.44 -19.24
CA PRO A 85 4.09 -6.89 -18.16
C PRO A 85 5.46 -7.37 -18.66
N SER A 86 5.67 -7.54 -19.97
CA SER A 86 6.98 -7.87 -20.55
C SER A 86 7.90 -6.66 -20.72
N ASP A 87 7.37 -5.43 -20.72
CA ASP A 87 8.14 -4.19 -20.87
C ASP A 87 7.92 -3.17 -19.74
N THR A 88 6.89 -3.36 -18.92
CA THR A 88 6.50 -2.41 -17.86
C THR A 88 6.79 -2.97 -16.48
N LEU A 89 7.61 -2.26 -15.70
CA LEU A 89 7.83 -2.52 -14.28
C LEU A 89 6.83 -1.69 -13.45
N ILE A 90 5.92 -2.36 -12.76
CA ILE A 90 5.01 -1.74 -11.78
C ILE A 90 5.54 -2.03 -10.38
N VAL A 91 5.73 -0.98 -9.57
CA VAL A 91 6.14 -1.07 -8.16
C VAL A 91 5.09 -0.37 -7.30
N VAL A 92 4.59 -1.07 -6.30
CA VAL A 92 3.65 -0.55 -5.30
C VAL A 92 4.35 -0.58 -3.94
N THR A 93 4.40 0.56 -3.26
CA THR A 93 4.97 0.71 -1.92
C THR A 93 4.22 1.79 -1.17
N SER A 94 4.48 1.90 0.13
CA SER A 94 4.16 3.08 0.93
C SER A 94 5.44 3.85 1.27
N ASP A 95 5.29 5.12 1.60
CA ASP A 95 6.32 5.99 2.14
C ASP A 95 6.54 5.78 3.65
N HIS A 96 5.49 5.45 4.42
CA HIS A 96 5.55 5.06 5.82
C HIS A 96 4.27 4.37 6.32
N ALA A 97 4.35 3.66 7.45
CA ALA A 97 3.18 3.06 8.09
C ALA A 97 2.37 4.08 8.90
N HIS A 98 1.31 3.60 9.57
CA HIS A 98 0.54 4.32 10.61
C HIS A 98 0.46 3.49 11.89
N SER A 99 0.00 4.09 12.99
CA SER A 99 -0.15 3.40 14.28
C SER A 99 -1.37 2.43 14.34
N MET A 100 -1.92 2.05 13.19
CA MET A 100 -3.09 1.18 13.09
C MET A 100 -2.76 -0.24 13.54
N THR A 101 -3.68 -0.84 14.28
CA THR A 101 -3.59 -2.21 14.78
C THR A 101 -4.89 -2.96 14.49
N ILE A 102 -4.77 -4.27 14.25
CA ILE A 102 -5.89 -5.20 14.15
C ILE A 102 -5.87 -6.06 15.40
N ASN A 103 -6.92 -5.96 16.20
CA ASN A 103 -7.04 -6.50 17.55
C ASN A 103 -8.03 -7.67 17.61
N GLY A 104 -7.93 -8.43 18.69
CA GLY A 104 -8.90 -9.47 19.03
C GLY A 104 -8.81 -10.72 18.17
N HIS A 105 -9.91 -11.48 18.17
CA HIS A 105 -10.06 -12.73 17.42
C HIS A 105 -11.41 -12.74 16.71
N PRO A 106 -11.68 -11.79 15.78
CA PRO A 106 -12.93 -11.79 15.01
C PRO A 106 -13.05 -13.08 14.20
N ASN A 107 -14.27 -13.51 13.93
CA ASN A 107 -14.50 -14.65 13.06
C ASN A 107 -14.19 -14.29 11.62
N ARG A 108 -13.84 -15.29 10.81
CA ARG A 108 -13.71 -15.10 9.36
C ARG A 108 -15.05 -14.61 8.79
N GLY A 109 -15.00 -13.49 8.08
CA GLY A 109 -16.16 -12.89 7.43
C GLY A 109 -16.83 -11.78 8.25
N ASP A 110 -16.39 -11.56 9.49
CA ASP A 110 -16.82 -10.41 10.27
C ASP A 110 -16.33 -9.10 9.63
N ASP A 111 -17.12 -8.03 9.80
CA ASP A 111 -16.75 -6.70 9.32
C ASP A 111 -15.50 -6.20 10.06
N ILE A 112 -14.47 -5.79 9.31
CA ILE A 112 -13.21 -5.28 9.85
C ILE A 112 -13.41 -3.98 10.67
N PHE A 113 -14.48 -3.23 10.40
CA PHE A 113 -14.82 -2.02 11.14
C PHE A 113 -15.64 -2.31 12.41
N GLY A 114 -16.14 -3.54 12.55
CA GLY A 114 -17.02 -3.93 13.64
C GLY A 114 -16.33 -4.14 14.98
N THR A 115 -17.13 -4.61 15.94
CA THR A 115 -16.68 -5.01 17.28
C THR A 115 -16.41 -6.50 17.36
N VAL A 116 -15.45 -6.90 18.21
CA VAL A 116 -15.08 -8.32 18.41
C VAL A 116 -15.92 -8.96 19.52
N GLY A 117 -16.23 -8.19 20.56
CA GLY A 117 -16.97 -8.65 21.74
C GLY A 117 -16.47 -8.02 23.04
N PRO A 118 -17.04 -8.38 24.20
CA PRO A 118 -16.74 -7.74 25.47
C PRO A 118 -15.35 -8.12 25.98
N SER A 119 -14.62 -7.13 26.48
CA SER A 119 -13.38 -7.35 27.24
C SER A 119 -13.69 -8.04 28.56
N ARG A 120 -12.85 -9.01 28.95
CA ARG A 120 -12.99 -9.70 30.25
C ARG A 120 -12.66 -8.81 31.45
N ALA A 121 -12.01 -7.66 31.22
CA ALA A 121 -11.59 -6.75 32.29
C ALA A 121 -12.71 -5.81 32.74
N ASP A 122 -13.49 -5.26 31.79
CA ASP A 122 -14.51 -4.25 32.06
C ASP A 122 -15.90 -4.59 31.49
N GLY A 123 -16.04 -5.69 30.75
CA GLY A 123 -17.31 -6.14 30.18
C GLY A 123 -17.78 -5.35 28.95
N LEU A 124 -17.04 -4.34 28.49
CA LEU A 124 -17.44 -3.48 27.37
C LEU A 124 -16.83 -3.98 26.05
N ASN A 125 -17.49 -3.74 24.92
CA ASN A 125 -16.97 -4.21 23.62
C ASN A 125 -15.72 -3.43 23.18
N TYR A 126 -14.96 -3.98 22.25
CA TYR A 126 -13.86 -3.26 21.59
C TYR A 126 -13.88 -3.54 20.08
N THR A 127 -13.39 -2.59 19.30
CA THR A 127 -13.33 -2.66 17.83
C THR A 127 -12.18 -3.55 17.37
N THR A 128 -12.35 -4.15 16.19
CA THR A 128 -11.28 -4.90 15.52
C THR A 128 -10.11 -3.97 15.18
N ILE A 129 -10.36 -2.78 14.63
CA ILE A 129 -9.32 -1.77 14.38
C ILE A 129 -9.20 -0.79 15.56
N ALA A 130 -7.98 -0.50 15.97
CA ALA A 130 -7.65 0.60 16.88
C ALA A 130 -6.31 1.25 16.48
N TYR A 131 -5.99 2.39 17.08
CA TYR A 131 -4.73 3.09 16.83
C TYR A 131 -3.89 3.29 18.10
N GLY A 132 -2.59 3.44 17.94
CA GLY A 132 -1.70 3.81 19.05
C GLY A 132 -1.91 5.26 19.50
N THR A 133 -2.01 6.17 18.53
CA THR A 133 -2.30 7.60 18.75
C THR A 133 -3.58 8.00 18.04
N GLY A 134 -4.27 9.05 18.46
CA GLY A 134 -5.45 9.53 17.75
C GLY A 134 -5.89 10.91 18.19
N GLY A 135 -6.72 11.55 17.37
CA GLY A 135 -7.24 12.89 17.68
C GLY A 135 -8.24 12.89 18.85
N PRO A 136 -8.80 14.06 19.20
CA PRO A 136 -9.75 14.19 20.31
C PRO A 136 -11.00 13.30 20.21
N GLY A 137 -11.47 12.96 18.99
CA GLY A 137 -12.61 12.06 18.79
C GLY A 137 -12.27 10.58 18.96
N SER A 138 -10.99 10.20 18.87
CA SER A 138 -10.46 8.86 19.17
C SER A 138 -10.28 8.58 20.67
N ARG A 139 -10.80 9.43 21.56
CA ARG A 139 -10.65 9.27 23.01
C ARG A 139 -11.36 8.01 23.52
N GLN A 140 -10.70 7.28 24.41
CA GLN A 140 -11.20 6.00 24.91
C GLN A 140 -12.16 6.11 26.11
N TYR A 141 -12.07 7.20 26.89
CA TYR A 141 -12.78 7.33 28.16
C TYR A 141 -13.71 8.53 28.16
N GLU A 142 -14.82 8.38 28.87
CA GLU A 142 -15.81 9.42 29.11
C GLU A 142 -16.27 9.41 30.57
N ILE A 143 -16.90 10.51 30.99
CA ILE A 143 -17.47 10.63 32.32
C ILE A 143 -18.94 10.24 32.25
N GLN A 144 -19.33 9.25 33.05
CA GLN A 144 -20.73 8.87 33.24
C GLN A 144 -21.12 9.05 34.71
N VAL A 145 -22.39 9.43 34.96
CA VAL A 145 -22.93 9.54 36.31
C VAL A 145 -23.57 8.21 36.69
N VAL A 146 -22.88 7.44 37.54
CA VAL A 146 -23.38 6.16 38.06
C VAL A 146 -23.75 6.35 39.52
N ASN A 147 -25.01 6.09 39.87
CA ASN A 147 -25.55 6.26 41.23
C ASN A 147 -25.27 7.65 41.86
N GLY A 148 -25.34 8.72 41.05
CA GLY A 148 -25.08 10.09 41.52
C GLY A 148 -23.61 10.45 41.70
N THR A 149 -22.68 9.56 41.30
CA THR A 149 -21.23 9.83 41.31
C THR A 149 -20.66 9.83 39.90
N ASN A 150 -19.79 10.80 39.61
CA ASN A 150 -19.04 10.83 38.35
C ASN A 150 -18.01 9.71 38.34
N GLN A 151 -18.08 8.84 37.35
CA GLN A 151 -17.12 7.77 37.11
C GLN A 151 -16.52 7.91 35.72
N ILE A 152 -15.21 7.67 35.62
CA ILE A 152 -14.52 7.58 34.34
C ILE A 152 -14.70 6.15 33.86
N VAL A 153 -15.38 5.98 32.74
CA VAL A 153 -15.63 4.67 32.13
C VAL A 153 -15.13 4.68 30.70
N ARG A 154 -14.76 3.49 30.21
CA ARG A 154 -14.40 3.34 28.81
C ARG A 154 -15.67 3.46 27.96
N ARG A 155 -15.57 4.15 26.83
CA ARG A 155 -16.65 4.23 25.84
C ARG A 155 -16.89 2.84 25.24
N ASP A 156 -18.14 2.40 25.20
CA ASP A 156 -18.51 1.16 24.53
C ASP A 156 -18.81 1.43 23.06
N PRO A 157 -18.00 0.93 22.11
CA PRO A 157 -18.19 1.20 20.68
C PRO A 157 -19.51 0.64 20.14
N ILE A 158 -20.22 -0.25 20.86
CA ILE A 158 -21.55 -0.72 20.44
C ILE A 158 -22.60 0.41 20.41
N GLN A 159 -22.32 1.54 21.06
CA GLN A 159 -23.19 2.71 21.07
C GLN A 159 -23.03 3.58 19.80
N ASP A 160 -22.02 3.29 18.98
CA ASP A 160 -21.66 4.04 17.79
C ASP A 160 -21.90 3.23 16.52
N ASP A 161 -22.11 3.93 15.40
CA ASP A 161 -21.96 3.31 14.09
C ASP A 161 -20.46 3.20 13.77
N THR A 162 -19.85 2.08 14.20
CA THR A 162 -18.44 1.78 13.94
C THR A 162 -18.11 1.65 12.45
N THR A 163 -19.14 1.55 11.60
CA THR A 163 -19.02 1.43 10.16
C THR A 163 -19.22 2.77 9.45
N ASP A 164 -19.43 3.88 10.16
CA ASP A 164 -19.48 5.20 9.52
C ASP A 164 -18.09 5.60 9.00
N PHE A 165 -18.02 6.23 7.81
CA PHE A 165 -16.76 6.76 7.25
C PHE A 165 -16.08 7.78 8.17
N MET A 166 -16.87 8.50 8.95
CA MET A 166 -16.46 9.52 9.90
C MET A 166 -16.20 8.97 11.30
N TYR A 167 -16.42 7.67 11.54
CA TYR A 167 -16.13 7.06 12.83
C TYR A 167 -14.62 7.08 13.12
N GLU A 168 -14.25 7.70 14.23
CA GLU A 168 -12.87 7.80 14.70
C GLU A 168 -12.59 6.65 15.67
N GLN A 169 -11.77 5.67 15.25
CA GLN A 169 -11.47 4.51 16.09
C GLN A 169 -10.76 4.94 17.38
N ILE A 170 -10.96 4.13 18.42
CA ILE A 170 -10.30 4.34 19.72
C ILE A 170 -8.78 4.35 19.58
N SER A 171 -8.14 5.19 20.39
CA SER A 171 -6.69 5.30 20.48
C SER A 171 -6.20 5.24 21.91
N ALA A 172 -4.97 4.73 22.10
CA ALA A 172 -4.36 4.64 23.43
C ALA A 172 -3.88 6.01 23.94
N ILE A 173 -3.34 6.85 23.05
CA ILE A 173 -2.82 8.18 23.38
C ILE A 173 -3.57 9.23 22.55
N THR A 174 -4.31 10.12 23.23
CA THR A 174 -4.97 11.25 22.58
C THR A 174 -3.98 12.37 22.28
N LEU A 175 -3.92 12.77 21.02
CA LEU A 175 -3.17 13.88 20.44
C LEU A 175 -4.13 14.79 19.66
N ASP A 176 -3.59 15.69 18.82
CA ASP A 176 -4.34 16.50 17.86
C ASP A 176 -4.83 15.67 16.66
N GLU A 177 -4.04 14.69 16.24
CA GLU A 177 -4.33 13.73 15.19
C GLU A 177 -3.49 12.46 15.38
N ASN A 178 -3.78 11.42 14.62
CA ASN A 178 -2.93 10.23 14.55
C ASN A 178 -1.55 10.57 13.99
N LYS A 179 -0.53 9.77 14.32
CA LYS A 179 0.84 9.95 13.80
C LYS A 179 1.29 8.70 13.04
N HIS A 180 2.25 8.91 12.15
CA HIS A 180 2.83 7.84 11.34
C HIS A 180 3.42 6.73 12.23
N GLY A 181 3.47 5.53 11.66
CA GLY A 181 4.15 4.37 12.23
C GLY A 181 5.55 4.23 11.63
N GLY A 182 6.51 3.86 12.47
CA GLY A 182 7.90 3.60 12.04
C GLY A 182 8.17 2.13 11.67
N GLY A 183 7.13 1.33 11.44
CA GLY A 183 7.29 -0.07 11.02
C GLY A 183 7.64 -0.16 9.53
N ASP A 184 8.34 -1.22 9.16
CA ASP A 184 8.66 -1.51 7.75
C ASP A 184 7.38 -1.61 6.90
N VAL A 185 7.46 -1.12 5.66
CA VAL A 185 6.37 -1.17 4.68
C VAL A 185 6.68 -2.14 3.56
N GLY A 186 5.62 -2.74 3.00
CA GLY A 186 5.76 -3.69 1.89
C GLY A 186 6.10 -3.00 0.57
N VAL A 187 6.97 -3.66 -0.21
CA VAL A 187 7.24 -3.30 -1.61
C VAL A 187 6.82 -4.48 -2.48
N TYR A 188 5.89 -4.25 -3.39
CA TYR A 188 5.39 -5.22 -4.36
C TYR A 188 5.83 -4.81 -5.76
N ALA A 189 6.33 -5.75 -6.56
CA ALA A 189 6.81 -5.46 -7.90
C ALA A 189 6.37 -6.52 -8.92
N SER A 190 6.07 -6.09 -10.14
CA SER A 190 5.73 -6.95 -11.27
C SER A 190 6.34 -6.42 -12.56
N GLY A 191 6.74 -7.31 -13.47
CA GLY A 191 7.38 -6.97 -14.74
C GLY A 191 8.91 -7.08 -14.75
N PRO A 192 9.60 -6.44 -15.71
CA PRO A 192 11.05 -6.57 -15.88
C PRO A 192 11.83 -6.16 -14.62
N TYR A 193 12.79 -6.99 -14.22
CA TYR A 193 13.62 -6.79 -13.01
C TYR A 193 12.86 -6.76 -11.67
N SER A 194 11.59 -7.16 -11.62
CA SER A 194 10.82 -7.30 -10.37
C SER A 194 11.51 -8.19 -9.32
N HIS A 195 12.31 -9.18 -9.75
CA HIS A 195 13.11 -10.03 -8.86
C HIS A 195 14.17 -9.29 -8.02
N LEU A 196 14.48 -8.03 -8.33
CA LEU A 196 15.37 -7.20 -7.52
C LEU A 196 14.71 -6.77 -6.19
N PHE A 197 13.38 -6.74 -6.13
CA PHE A 197 12.64 -6.39 -4.93
C PHE A 197 12.44 -7.64 -4.06
N HIS A 198 13.39 -7.89 -3.15
CA HIS A 198 13.42 -9.08 -2.31
C HIS A 198 13.83 -8.76 -0.87
N ASN A 199 13.59 -9.62 0.10
CA ASN A 199 14.09 -9.45 1.48
C ASN A 199 13.72 -8.07 2.09
N VAL A 200 14.67 -7.46 2.81
CA VAL A 200 14.55 -6.16 3.48
C VAL A 200 15.56 -5.20 2.88
N HIS A 201 15.11 -3.99 2.56
CA HIS A 201 15.92 -2.95 1.95
C HIS A 201 15.65 -1.60 2.61
N GLU A 202 16.65 -0.73 2.58
CA GLU A 202 16.48 0.69 2.83
C GLU A 202 15.53 1.31 1.80
N GLN A 203 14.68 2.26 2.18
CA GLN A 203 13.66 2.82 1.27
C GLN A 203 14.26 3.43 -0.01
N HIS A 204 15.43 4.07 0.09
CA HIS A 204 16.13 4.65 -1.06
C HIS A 204 16.60 3.60 -2.09
N TYR A 205 16.62 2.31 -1.73
CA TYR A 205 16.88 1.21 -2.65
C TYR A 205 15.86 1.16 -3.79
N VAL A 206 14.59 1.48 -3.52
CA VAL A 206 13.50 1.48 -4.53
C VAL A 206 13.87 2.36 -5.71
N TYR A 207 14.38 3.57 -5.44
CA TYR A 207 14.87 4.48 -6.48
C TYR A 207 15.99 3.84 -7.32
N TYR A 208 16.96 3.19 -6.68
CA TYR A 208 18.07 2.57 -7.40
C TYR A 208 17.65 1.35 -8.22
N ALA A 209 16.71 0.54 -7.72
CA ALA A 209 16.17 -0.61 -8.43
C ALA A 209 15.36 -0.18 -9.67
N ILE A 210 14.49 0.82 -9.54
CA ILE A 210 13.75 1.40 -10.68
C ILE A 210 14.73 2.01 -11.69
N SER A 211 15.69 2.82 -11.22
CA SER A 211 16.70 3.43 -12.10
C SER A 211 17.55 2.38 -12.81
N TYR A 212 17.85 1.26 -12.15
CA TYR A 212 18.55 0.12 -12.73
C TYR A 212 17.72 -0.47 -13.87
N ALA A 213 16.45 -0.79 -13.60
CA ALA A 213 15.56 -1.49 -14.53
C ALA A 213 15.28 -0.64 -15.78
N ALA A 214 15.00 0.65 -15.58
CA ALA A 214 14.70 1.61 -16.65
C ALA A 214 15.94 2.21 -17.33
N ARG A 215 17.15 1.78 -16.96
CA ARG A 215 18.43 2.33 -17.46
C ARG A 215 18.49 3.85 -17.38
N MET A 216 18.14 4.40 -16.22
CA MET A 216 18.16 5.85 -15.97
C MET A 216 19.40 6.28 -15.20
N GLY A 217 19.78 7.55 -15.38
CA GLY A 217 20.89 8.18 -14.65
C GLY A 217 22.21 7.42 -14.80
N LYS A 218 22.84 7.06 -13.68
CA LYS A 218 24.13 6.35 -13.65
C LYS A 218 24.10 4.94 -14.28
N TYR A 219 22.92 4.44 -14.64
CA TYR A 219 22.74 3.12 -15.25
C TYR A 219 22.41 3.16 -16.74
N ALA A 220 22.40 4.35 -17.37
CA ALA A 220 22.05 4.53 -18.77
C ALA A 220 22.97 3.79 -19.76
N GLU A 221 24.28 3.79 -19.49
CA GLU A 221 25.30 3.21 -20.39
C GLU A 221 25.60 1.73 -20.11
N ARG A 222 24.71 1.02 -19.41
CA ARG A 222 24.99 -0.39 -19.12
C ARG A 222 25.10 -1.21 -20.41
N PRO A 223 26.16 -2.03 -20.56
CA PRO A 223 26.24 -2.97 -21.66
C PRO A 223 24.99 -3.83 -21.67
N THR A 224 24.33 -3.93 -22.83
CA THR A 224 23.39 -5.03 -23.04
C THR A 224 24.20 -6.30 -22.82
N VAL A 225 23.85 -7.08 -21.81
CA VAL A 225 24.30 -8.47 -21.76
C VAL A 225 23.57 -9.17 -22.90
N SER A 226 24.08 -8.99 -24.12
CA SER A 226 23.81 -9.85 -25.26
C SER A 226 24.56 -11.16 -25.00
N GLY A 227 24.17 -11.82 -23.91
CA GLY A 227 24.53 -13.20 -23.68
C GLY A 227 23.77 -14.03 -24.69
N ALA A 228 24.27 -14.10 -25.92
CA ALA A 228 24.24 -15.38 -26.61
C ALA A 228 24.95 -16.34 -25.67
N PHE A 229 24.18 -17.03 -24.82
CA PHE A 229 24.65 -18.22 -24.13
C PHE A 229 25.06 -19.16 -25.27
N SER A 230 26.34 -19.14 -25.65
CA SER A 230 26.82 -20.12 -26.60
C SER A 230 26.66 -21.47 -25.91
N MET A 231 25.76 -22.28 -26.45
CA MET A 231 25.55 -23.67 -26.03
C MET A 231 26.82 -24.54 -26.22
N GLN A 232 27.97 -23.96 -26.57
CA GLN A 232 29.23 -24.69 -26.71
C GLN A 232 29.87 -25.03 -25.37
N GLY A 233 29.54 -24.34 -24.26
CA GLY A 233 30.08 -24.64 -22.93
C GLY A 233 29.52 -25.91 -22.27
N HIS A 234 28.26 -26.26 -22.55
CA HIS A 234 27.61 -27.41 -21.90
C HIS A 234 27.85 -28.75 -22.61
N LEU A 235 28.10 -28.75 -23.93
CA LEU A 235 28.46 -30.00 -24.63
C LEU A 235 29.82 -30.55 -24.18
N LEU A 236 30.80 -29.68 -23.89
CA LEU A 236 32.14 -30.08 -23.45
C LEU A 236 32.12 -30.72 -22.04
N LEU A 237 31.29 -30.20 -21.13
CA LEU A 237 31.13 -30.77 -19.79
C LEU A 237 30.39 -32.12 -19.82
N TYR A 238 29.40 -32.28 -20.71
CA TYR A 238 28.74 -33.58 -20.93
C TYR A 238 29.68 -34.62 -21.58
N PHE A 239 30.56 -34.21 -22.50
CA PHE A 239 31.55 -35.12 -23.08
C PHE A 239 32.65 -35.52 -22.09
N MET A 240 33.09 -34.61 -21.21
CA MET A 240 34.08 -34.95 -20.17
C MET A 240 33.49 -35.86 -19.08
N SER A 241 32.21 -35.71 -18.71
CA SER A 241 31.57 -36.60 -17.75
C SER A 241 31.32 -38.00 -18.32
N LEU A 242 30.95 -38.13 -19.59
CA LEU A 242 30.82 -39.43 -20.27
C LEU A 242 32.17 -40.14 -20.46
N LEU A 243 33.26 -39.40 -20.72
CA LEU A 243 34.60 -39.98 -20.84
C LEU A 243 35.14 -40.51 -19.50
N LEU A 244 34.85 -39.81 -18.39
CA LEU A 244 35.21 -40.27 -17.03
C LEU A 244 34.43 -41.53 -16.60
N VAL A 245 33.17 -41.68 -17.02
CA VAL A 245 32.38 -42.88 -16.75
C VAL A 245 32.88 -44.08 -17.57
N LEU A 246 33.38 -43.86 -18.79
CA LEU A 246 33.90 -44.96 -19.62
C LEU A 246 35.26 -45.50 -19.14
N ILE A 247 36.12 -44.66 -18.57
CA ILE A 247 37.44 -45.07 -18.04
C ILE A 247 37.30 -45.86 -16.72
N ALA A 248 36.19 -45.68 -15.99
CA ALA A 248 35.95 -46.39 -14.73
C ALA A 248 35.37 -47.82 -14.90
N VAL A 249 35.14 -48.28 -16.14
CA VAL A 249 34.47 -49.58 -16.44
C VAL A 249 35.35 -50.50 -17.33
N ILE A 250 36.67 -50.26 -17.39
CA ILE A 250 37.65 -51.16 -18.04
C ILE A 250 38.69 -51.60 -17.03
#